data_AF-A0A836HQK8-F1
#
_entry.id   AF-A0A836HQK8-F1
#
_cell.length_a   1.000
_cell.length_b   1.000
_cell.length_c   1.000
_cell.angle_alpha   90.00
_cell.angle_beta   90.00
_cell.angle_gamma   90.00
#
_symmetry.space_group_name_H-M   'P 1'
#
loop_
_entity.id
_entity.type
_entity.pdbx_description
1 polymer ?
#
loop_
_entity_poly.entity_id
_entity_poly.type
_entity_poly.pdbx_seq_one_letter_code
_entity_poly.pdbx_strand_id
1 'polypeptide(L)'
;MDLTDRSMWTLVEEAVIDDRGEDEEEVLAQMVRSYLARRGLADTLAAFDEERMSCGSLLKFPCRGDSDAPRSPGSAGALDSKLTAVGASTKDAPPGDKASAGMEKRKAAQILCLQRKYEAAAALMDPSSLARIRLLCIQSQSLEDRATAVCYLSTHVAPLVPFCSNPTMGHKVYTASLNEVLSPYREKLIVDTEVLAREVNDELCGRDERSSLHVLFNWAYWQETAHIL
;
A
#
# COMPACT_ATOMS: atom_id res chain seq x y z
N MET A 1 21.83 28.92 -13.99
CA MET A 1 20.88 29.34 -12.95
C MET A 1 21.68 29.58 -11.70
N ASP A 2 21.66 30.82 -11.21
CA ASP A 2 22.49 31.23 -10.09
C ASP A 2 22.01 30.58 -8.79
N LEU A 3 22.96 30.17 -7.95
CA LEU A 3 22.73 29.54 -6.65
C LEU A 3 21.82 30.41 -5.74
N THR A 4 21.86 31.73 -5.92
CA THR A 4 21.03 32.70 -5.21
C THR A 4 19.56 32.64 -5.60
N ASP A 5 19.23 32.40 -6.87
CA ASP A 5 17.84 32.23 -7.29
C ASP A 5 17.26 30.96 -6.67
N ARG A 6 18.04 29.87 -6.65
CA ARG A 6 17.62 28.60 -6.07
C ARG A 6 17.32 28.73 -4.58
N SER A 7 18.20 29.40 -3.82
CA SER A 7 18.00 29.65 -2.39
C SER A 7 16.81 30.58 -2.09
N MET A 8 16.54 31.55 -2.96
CA MET A 8 15.42 32.47 -2.78
C MET A 8 14.07 31.78 -3.05
N TRP A 9 14.03 30.89 -4.04
CA TRP A 9 12.86 30.04 -4.29
C TRP A 9 12.58 29.07 -3.14
N THR A 10 13.61 28.48 -2.52
CA THR A 10 13.45 27.61 -1.35
C THR A 10 12.84 28.35 -0.16
N LEU A 11 13.27 29.59 0.11
CA LEU A 11 12.70 30.42 1.18
C LEU A 11 11.23 30.81 0.92
N VAL A 12 10.86 31.02 -0.34
CA VAL A 12 9.47 31.31 -0.72
C VAL A 12 8.61 30.05 -0.60
N GLU A 13 9.13 28.88 -0.97
CA GLU A 13 8.44 27.60 -0.77
C GLU A 13 8.21 27.31 0.71
N GLU A 14 9.25 27.45 1.54
CA GLU A 14 9.19 27.26 2.99
C GLU A 14 8.17 28.21 3.63
N ALA A 15 8.18 29.50 3.26
CA ALA A 15 7.20 30.46 3.75
C ALA A 15 5.76 30.17 3.30
N VAL A 16 5.56 29.63 2.09
CA VAL A 16 4.22 29.27 1.58
C VAL A 16 3.68 28.01 2.28
N ILE A 17 4.55 27.08 2.65
CA ILE A 17 4.19 25.86 3.37
C ILE A 17 3.80 26.20 4.81
N ASP A 18 4.58 27.05 5.48
CA ASP A 18 4.27 27.59 6.80
C ASP A 18 2.93 28.36 6.82
N ASP A 19 2.66 29.21 5.82
CA ASP A 19 1.40 29.97 5.70
C ASP A 19 0.17 29.07 5.47
N ARG A 20 0.38 27.87 4.88
CA ARG A 20 -0.68 26.86 4.69
C ARG A 20 -0.92 26.00 5.92
N GLY A 21 -0.01 26.03 6.90
CA GLY A 21 -0.07 25.16 8.08
C GLY A 21 0.06 23.67 7.74
N GLU A 22 0.70 23.34 6.62
CA GLU A 22 0.96 21.96 6.22
C GLU A 22 2.22 21.48 6.97
N ASP A 23 2.04 20.59 7.95
CA ASP A 23 3.15 19.94 8.64
C ASP A 23 3.84 18.94 7.69
N GLU A 24 4.97 19.35 7.11
CA GLU A 24 5.78 18.53 6.20
C GLU A 24 6.13 17.17 6.82
N GLU A 25 6.39 17.13 8.12
CA GLU A 25 6.75 15.91 8.83
C GLU A 25 5.55 14.94 8.87
N GLU A 26 4.33 15.46 9.08
CA GLU A 26 3.12 14.64 9.05
C GLU A 26 2.82 14.13 7.64
N VAL A 27 2.99 14.96 6.60
CA VAL A 27 2.78 14.57 5.21
C VAL A 27 3.77 13.47 4.81
N LEU A 28 5.06 13.66 5.11
CA LEU A 28 6.11 12.67 4.86
C LEU A 28 5.87 11.37 5.64
N ALA A 29 5.50 11.48 6.91
CA ALA A 29 5.19 10.31 7.72
C ALA A 29 3.97 9.55 7.18
N GLN A 30 2.93 10.24 6.70
CA GLN A 30 1.78 9.62 6.07
C GLN A 30 2.15 8.92 4.76
N MET A 31 3.08 9.50 3.98
CA MET A 31 3.64 8.86 2.79
C MET A 31 4.41 7.59 3.14
N VAL A 32 5.25 7.62 4.18
CA VAL A 32 6.04 6.47 4.65
C VAL A 32 5.11 5.38 5.18
N ARG A 33 4.12 5.71 6.02
CA ARG A 33 3.09 4.77 6.49
C ARG A 33 2.38 4.10 5.33
N SER A 34 1.95 4.89 4.34
CA SER A 34 1.28 4.37 3.16
C SER A 34 2.18 3.39 2.40
N TYR A 35 3.46 3.72 2.24
CA TYR A 35 4.43 2.84 1.59
C TYR A 35 4.62 1.51 2.35
N LEU A 36 4.88 1.57 3.66
CA LEU A 36 5.09 0.40 4.50
C LEU A 36 3.84 -0.51 4.51
N ALA A 37 2.65 0.07 4.64
CA ALA A 37 1.39 -0.64 4.56
C ALA A 37 1.20 -1.35 3.22
N ARG A 38 1.55 -0.71 2.08
CA ARG A 38 1.45 -1.35 0.76
C ARG A 38 2.44 -2.47 0.54
N ARG A 39 3.65 -2.34 1.06
CA ARG A 39 4.67 -3.39 0.97
C ARG A 39 4.41 -4.56 1.91
N GLY A 40 3.39 -4.47 2.78
CA GLY A 40 3.07 -5.52 3.75
C GLY A 40 4.08 -5.58 4.90
N LEU A 41 4.80 -4.48 5.15
CA LEU A 41 5.83 -4.40 6.18
C LEU A 41 5.20 -4.07 7.53
N ALA A 42 4.43 -5.03 8.04
CA ALA A 42 3.60 -4.87 9.24
C ALA A 42 4.40 -4.50 10.49
N ASP A 43 5.49 -5.23 10.73
CA ASP A 43 6.30 -5.09 11.95
C ASP A 43 7.04 -3.74 11.97
N THR A 44 7.50 -3.28 10.80
CA THR A 44 8.13 -1.96 10.68
C THR A 44 7.13 -0.82 10.72
N LEU A 45 5.90 -1.03 10.21
CA LEU A 45 4.84 -0.02 10.32
C LEU A 45 4.44 0.16 11.79
N ALA A 46 4.31 -0.94 12.54
CA ALA A 46 4.04 -0.90 13.98
C ALA A 46 5.17 -0.18 14.74
N ALA A 47 6.43 -0.54 14.48
CA ALA A 47 7.58 0.13 15.09
C ALA A 47 7.64 1.63 14.72
N PHE A 48 7.35 1.98 13.47
CA PHE A 48 7.28 3.37 13.02
C PHE A 48 6.18 4.17 13.74
N ASP A 49 5.00 3.57 13.91
CA ASP A 49 3.89 4.21 14.63
C ASP A 49 4.19 4.38 16.12
N GLU A 50 4.83 3.40 16.76
CA GLU A 50 5.29 3.48 18.16
C GLU A 50 6.34 4.57 18.38
N GLU A 51 7.32 4.69 17.48
CA GLU A 51 8.36 5.71 17.54
C GLU A 51 7.77 7.11 17.37
N ARG A 52 6.82 7.30 16.43
CA ARG A 52 6.12 8.58 16.26
C ARG A 52 5.27 8.96 17.47
N MET A 53 4.56 8.02 18.08
CA MET A 53 3.80 8.30 19.30
C MET A 53 4.72 8.67 20.48
N SER A 54 5.92 8.08 20.53
CA SER A 54 6.93 8.37 21.55
C SER A 54 7.59 9.73 21.36
N CYS A 55 7.95 10.10 20.11
CA CYS A 55 8.52 11.40 19.78
C CYS A 55 7.49 12.54 19.87
N GLY A 56 6.24 12.31 19.45
CA GLY A 56 5.14 13.26 19.62
C GLY A 56 4.76 13.52 21.08
N SER A 57 5.04 12.56 21.98
CA SER A 57 4.90 12.75 23.43
C SER A 57 6.06 13.53 24.04
N LEU A 58 7.26 13.46 23.46
CA LEU A 58 8.45 14.17 23.95
C LEU A 58 8.55 15.62 23.49
N LEU A 59 7.86 15.99 22.40
CA LEU A 59 7.77 17.39 21.94
C LEU A 59 6.63 18.19 22.61
N LYS A 60 5.77 17.54 23.41
CA LYS A 60 4.79 18.23 24.28
C LYS A 60 5.37 18.50 25.67
N PHE A 61 6.51 19.18 25.76
CA PHE A 61 6.87 19.90 26.97
C PHE A 61 6.23 21.30 26.93
N PRO A 62 5.29 21.63 27.83
CA PRO A 62 4.88 23.01 28.01
C PRO A 62 5.97 23.73 28.79
N CYS A 63 6.96 24.29 28.09
CA CYS A 63 7.88 25.23 28.73
C CYS A 63 7.17 26.58 28.90
N ARG A 64 6.40 26.64 29.99
CA ARG A 64 5.98 27.86 30.66
C ARG A 64 7.23 28.47 31.31
N GLY A 65 7.56 29.70 30.93
CA GLY A 65 8.62 30.51 31.54
C GLY A 65 8.35 31.99 31.33
N ASP A 66 7.75 32.61 32.35
CA ASP A 66 7.33 34.01 32.46
C ASP A 66 8.51 35.01 32.55
N SER A 67 8.22 36.29 32.20
CA SER A 67 8.68 37.61 32.74
C SER A 67 8.90 38.59 31.55
N ASP A 68 8.32 39.78 31.39
CA ASP A 68 7.84 40.87 32.28
C ASP A 68 6.83 41.75 31.48
N ALA A 69 5.61 42.10 31.94
CA ALA A 69 5.19 43.25 32.77
C ALA A 69 3.97 43.94 32.10
N PRO A 70 3.22 44.90 32.71
CA PRO A 70 2.73 45.03 34.08
C PRO A 70 1.18 45.08 34.16
N ARG A 71 0.65 44.95 35.39
CA ARG A 71 -0.77 45.00 35.79
C ARG A 71 -1.46 46.33 35.48
N SER A 72 -2.76 46.27 35.14
CA SER A 72 -3.82 47.00 35.86
C SER A 72 -5.24 46.46 35.56
N PRO A 73 -6.22 46.70 36.45
CA PRO A 73 -7.26 45.74 36.79
C PRO A 73 -8.66 46.14 36.27
N GLY A 74 -9.58 45.18 36.20
CA GLY A 74 -11.00 45.48 35.97
C GLY A 74 -11.93 44.27 35.97
N SER A 75 -12.34 43.84 37.17
CA SER A 75 -13.72 43.43 37.53
C SER A 75 -14.43 42.25 36.83
N ALA A 76 -14.48 41.12 37.54
CA ALA A 76 -15.66 40.36 38.01
C ALA A 76 -16.81 39.96 37.04
N GLY A 77 -17.04 38.65 36.96
CA GLY A 77 -18.31 38.01 36.57
C GLY A 77 -18.18 36.49 36.58
N ALA A 78 -18.52 35.85 37.70
CA ALA A 78 -18.47 34.41 37.91
C ALA A 78 -19.82 33.72 37.60
N LEU A 79 -19.74 32.38 37.43
CA LEU A 79 -20.82 31.37 37.43
C LEU A 79 -21.55 31.21 36.07
N ASP A 80 -21.91 30.03 35.57
CA ASP A 80 -22.07 28.73 36.22
C ASP A 80 -22.06 27.59 35.17
N SER A 81 -21.86 26.36 35.63
CA SER A 81 -21.90 25.13 34.84
C SER A 81 -23.34 24.73 34.43
N LYS A 82 -23.47 23.89 33.38
CA LYS A 82 -24.16 22.56 33.40
C LYS A 82 -25.02 22.23 32.15
N LEU A 83 -24.61 21.13 31.48
CA LEU A 83 -25.35 20.11 30.72
C LEU A 83 -26.51 20.48 29.79
N THR A 84 -26.40 20.03 28.53
CA THR A 84 -27.37 19.08 27.93
C THR A 84 -26.69 18.21 26.89
N ALA A 85 -26.69 16.91 27.17
CA ALA A 85 -26.53 15.84 26.18
C ALA A 85 -27.80 15.71 25.33
N VAL A 86 -27.73 14.84 24.31
CA VAL A 86 -28.75 14.38 23.34
C VAL A 86 -28.57 15.05 21.98
N GLY A 87 -28.30 14.37 20.87
CA GLY A 87 -28.51 12.96 20.55
C GLY A 87 -27.55 12.44 19.47
N ALA A 88 -27.45 11.12 19.49
CA ALA A 88 -26.48 10.27 18.82
C ALA A 88 -26.83 9.92 17.36
N SER A 89 -25.81 9.33 16.72
CA SER A 89 -25.86 8.31 15.66
C SER A 89 -25.93 8.86 14.22
N THR A 90 -25.04 8.47 13.30
CA THR A 90 -24.49 7.12 13.09
C THR A 90 -23.12 7.11 12.40
N LYS A 91 -22.24 6.24 12.94
CA LYS A 91 -21.18 5.46 12.26
C LYS A 91 -19.98 6.20 11.67
N ASP A 92 -18.98 6.44 12.52
CA ASP A 92 -17.59 6.24 12.16
C ASP A 92 -16.96 5.26 13.15
N ALA A 93 -16.80 4.01 12.70
CA ALA A 93 -16.00 3.01 13.40
C ALA A 93 -14.52 3.24 13.01
N PRO A 94 -13.56 2.97 13.91
CA PRO A 94 -12.14 3.19 13.63
C PRO A 94 -11.69 2.29 12.45
N PRO A 95 -10.84 2.79 11.52
CA PRO A 95 -10.39 2.04 10.34
C PRO A 95 -9.38 0.91 10.64
N GLY A 96 -9.14 0.58 11.92
CA GLY A 96 -8.05 -0.29 12.37
C GLY A 96 -8.18 -1.78 12.00
N ASP A 97 -9.41 -2.32 11.92
CA ASP A 97 -9.59 -3.78 11.84
C ASP A 97 -9.58 -4.33 10.40
N LYS A 98 -9.97 -3.52 9.41
CA LYS A 98 -10.00 -3.96 8.01
C LYS A 98 -8.64 -3.81 7.32
N ALA A 99 -7.89 -2.77 7.66
CA ALA A 99 -6.59 -2.49 7.05
C ALA A 99 -5.52 -3.51 7.51
N SER A 100 -5.53 -3.87 8.80
CA SER A 100 -4.63 -4.87 9.39
C SER A 100 -4.91 -6.28 8.86
N ALA A 101 -6.17 -6.72 8.86
CA ALA A 101 -6.58 -8.00 8.29
C ALA A 101 -6.27 -8.12 6.79
N GLY A 102 -6.44 -7.02 6.03
CA GLY A 102 -6.04 -6.95 4.63
C GLY A 102 -4.52 -7.07 4.43
N MET A 103 -3.72 -6.46 5.31
CA MET A 103 -2.26 -6.52 5.27
C MET A 103 -1.73 -7.92 5.63
N GLU A 104 -2.29 -8.58 6.64
CA GLU A 104 -1.93 -9.95 7.00
C GLU A 104 -2.23 -10.94 5.87
N LYS A 105 -3.40 -10.79 5.24
CA LYS A 105 -3.79 -11.59 4.07
C LYS A 105 -2.80 -11.40 2.91
N ARG A 106 -2.34 -10.18 2.66
CA ARG A 106 -1.33 -9.86 1.64
C ARG A 106 0.03 -10.48 1.97
N LYS A 107 0.51 -10.32 3.21
CA LYS A 107 1.76 -10.94 3.69
C LYS A 107 1.70 -12.46 3.57
N ALA A 108 0.58 -13.07 3.95
CA ALA A 108 0.35 -14.51 3.81
C ALA A 108 0.40 -14.96 2.35
N ALA A 109 -0.26 -14.25 1.43
CA ALA A 109 -0.24 -14.57 0.00
C ALA A 109 1.18 -14.47 -0.60
N GLN A 110 1.95 -13.44 -0.22
CA GLN A 110 3.34 -13.28 -0.64
C GLN A 110 4.23 -14.43 -0.15
N ILE A 111 4.12 -14.79 1.13
CA ILE A 111 4.88 -15.91 1.71
C ILE A 111 4.54 -17.22 1.00
N LEU A 112 3.26 -17.47 0.69
CA LEU A 112 2.83 -18.65 -0.04
C LEU A 112 3.41 -18.70 -1.47
N CYS A 113 3.52 -17.56 -2.15
CA CYS A 113 4.18 -17.48 -3.46
C CYS A 113 5.67 -17.81 -3.37
N LEU A 114 6.38 -17.30 -2.36
CA LEU A 114 7.80 -17.61 -2.12
C LEU A 114 8.00 -19.09 -1.77
N GLN A 115 7.07 -19.70 -1.05
CA GLN A 115 7.06 -21.13 -0.75
C GLN A 115 6.60 -22.01 -1.93
N ARG A 116 6.30 -21.43 -3.10
CA ARG A 116 5.77 -22.13 -4.29
C ARG A 116 4.44 -22.85 -4.06
N LYS A 117 3.67 -22.43 -3.06
CA LYS A 117 2.32 -22.95 -2.76
C LYS A 117 1.27 -22.10 -3.48
N TYR A 118 1.28 -22.14 -4.81
CA TYR A 118 0.50 -21.21 -5.64
C TYR A 118 -1.01 -21.41 -5.53
N GLU A 119 -1.48 -22.64 -5.32
CA GLU A 119 -2.90 -22.94 -5.11
C GLU A 119 -3.44 -22.31 -3.82
N ALA A 120 -2.70 -22.42 -2.72
CA ALA A 120 -3.06 -21.79 -1.46
C ALA A 120 -3.03 -20.26 -1.56
N ALA A 121 -2.06 -19.70 -2.30
CA ALA A 121 -2.01 -18.27 -2.58
C ALA A 121 -3.23 -17.81 -3.40
N ALA A 122 -3.60 -18.57 -4.45
CA ALA A 122 -4.75 -18.29 -5.30
C ALA A 122 -6.08 -18.33 -4.54
N ALA A 123 -6.20 -19.19 -3.52
CA ALA A 123 -7.39 -19.27 -2.66
C ALA A 123 -7.63 -18.00 -1.82
N LEU A 124 -6.57 -17.22 -1.54
CA LEU A 124 -6.70 -15.94 -0.86
C LEU A 124 -7.19 -14.82 -1.81
N MET A 125 -7.19 -15.03 -3.12
CA MET A 125 -7.54 -14.00 -4.10
C MET A 125 -8.99 -14.10 -4.55
N ASP A 126 -9.57 -12.97 -4.96
CA ASP A 126 -10.91 -12.95 -5.56
C ASP A 126 -10.94 -13.74 -6.87
N PRO A 127 -12.06 -14.40 -7.20
CA PRO A 127 -12.20 -15.21 -8.41
C PRO A 127 -12.08 -14.39 -9.70
N SER A 128 -12.31 -13.08 -9.64
CA SER A 128 -12.17 -12.15 -10.77
C SER A 128 -10.73 -11.67 -10.99
N SER A 129 -9.80 -12.01 -10.11
CA SER A 129 -8.41 -11.54 -10.17
C SER A 129 -7.62 -12.21 -11.30
N LEU A 130 -6.83 -11.42 -12.02
CA LEU A 130 -5.91 -11.93 -13.04
C LEU A 130 -4.74 -12.70 -12.42
N ALA A 131 -4.22 -12.22 -11.29
CA ALA A 131 -3.12 -12.87 -10.59
C ALA A 131 -3.52 -14.27 -10.07
N ARG A 132 -4.79 -14.47 -9.67
CA ARG A 132 -5.32 -15.81 -9.33
C ARG A 132 -5.20 -16.78 -10.50
N ILE A 133 -5.63 -16.37 -11.68
CA ILE A 133 -5.53 -17.17 -12.92
C ILE A 133 -4.07 -17.50 -13.21
N ARG A 134 -3.17 -16.50 -13.11
CA ARG A 134 -1.74 -16.68 -13.35
C ARG A 134 -1.10 -17.67 -12.37
N LEU A 135 -1.43 -17.61 -11.08
CA LEU A 135 -0.93 -18.54 -10.06
C LEU A 135 -1.36 -19.98 -10.35
N LEU A 136 -2.63 -20.19 -10.71
CA LEU A 136 -3.14 -21.53 -11.04
C LEU A 136 -2.52 -22.07 -12.35
N CYS A 137 -2.27 -21.20 -13.33
CA CYS A 137 -1.52 -21.55 -14.52
C CYS A 137 -0.10 -22.01 -14.20
N ILE A 138 0.63 -21.28 -13.36
CA ILE A 138 1.98 -21.66 -12.91
C ILE A 138 1.94 -22.99 -12.13
N GLN A 139 0.93 -23.20 -11.29
CA GLN A 139 0.73 -24.46 -10.57
C GLN A 139 0.59 -25.63 -11.56
N SER A 140 -0.24 -25.48 -12.60
CA SER A 140 -0.43 -26.53 -13.61
C SER A 140 0.87 -26.93 -14.32
N GLN A 141 1.77 -25.96 -14.51
CA GLN A 141 3.07 -26.20 -15.13
C GLN A 141 4.06 -26.90 -14.21
N SER A 142 3.86 -26.85 -12.90
CA SER A 142 4.67 -27.61 -11.94
C SER A 142 4.30 -29.09 -11.86
N LEU A 143 3.14 -29.51 -12.38
CA LEU A 143 2.67 -30.89 -12.35
C LEU A 143 3.43 -31.75 -13.38
N GLU A 144 3.95 -32.91 -13.00
CA GLU A 144 4.80 -33.72 -13.88
C GLU A 144 4.04 -34.31 -15.08
N ASP A 145 2.80 -34.77 -14.87
CA ASP A 145 1.98 -35.40 -15.90
C ASP A 145 1.19 -34.37 -16.74
N ARG A 146 1.23 -34.53 -18.07
CA ARG A 146 0.50 -33.69 -19.02
C ARG A 146 -1.01 -33.83 -18.89
N ALA A 147 -1.52 -35.05 -18.75
CA ALA A 147 -2.96 -35.28 -18.68
C ALA A 147 -3.53 -34.62 -17.41
N THR A 148 -2.82 -34.77 -16.30
CA THR A 148 -3.14 -34.12 -15.04
C THR A 148 -3.06 -32.59 -15.14
N ALA A 149 -2.03 -32.03 -15.79
CA ALA A 149 -1.89 -30.58 -15.98
C ALA A 149 -3.01 -29.96 -16.85
N VAL A 150 -3.39 -30.63 -17.95
CA VAL A 150 -4.49 -30.18 -18.80
C VAL A 150 -5.83 -30.28 -18.08
N CYS A 151 -6.06 -31.37 -17.34
CA CYS A 151 -7.25 -31.53 -16.50
C CYS A 151 -7.33 -30.42 -15.45
N TYR A 152 -6.21 -30.09 -14.80
CA TYR A 152 -6.15 -29.01 -13.82
C TYR A 152 -6.50 -27.65 -14.44
N LEU A 153 -5.96 -27.34 -15.62
CA LEU A 153 -6.28 -26.10 -16.33
C LEU A 153 -7.77 -26.01 -16.71
N SER A 154 -8.38 -27.11 -17.17
CA SER A 154 -9.79 -27.12 -17.57
C SER A 154 -10.75 -27.06 -16.39
N THR A 155 -10.40 -27.64 -15.23
CA THR A 155 -11.27 -27.62 -14.04
C THR A 155 -11.11 -26.38 -13.19
N HIS A 156 -9.87 -25.89 -13.00
CA HIS A 156 -9.59 -24.79 -12.06
C HIS A 156 -9.43 -23.43 -12.72
N VAL A 157 -8.94 -23.36 -13.98
CA VAL A 157 -8.62 -22.09 -14.64
C VAL A 157 -9.68 -21.68 -15.66
N ALA A 158 -10.10 -22.59 -16.54
CA ALA A 158 -11.06 -22.28 -17.61
C ALA A 158 -12.38 -21.65 -17.10
N PRO A 159 -12.98 -22.08 -15.97
CA PRO A 159 -14.19 -21.45 -15.47
C PRO A 159 -13.99 -20.01 -14.96
N LEU A 160 -12.76 -19.62 -14.62
CA LEU A 160 -12.46 -18.30 -14.06
C LEU A 160 -12.20 -17.24 -15.15
N VAL A 161 -11.75 -17.66 -16.33
CA VAL A 161 -11.37 -16.74 -17.44
C VAL A 161 -12.50 -15.78 -17.83
N PRO A 162 -13.78 -16.20 -17.99
CA PRO A 162 -14.86 -15.29 -18.37
C PRO A 162 -15.22 -14.25 -17.31
N PHE A 163 -14.96 -14.54 -16.03
CA PHE A 163 -15.31 -13.68 -14.90
C PHE A 163 -14.14 -12.80 -14.42
N CYS A 164 -13.01 -12.84 -15.13
CA CYS A 164 -11.86 -12.02 -14.83
C CYS A 164 -12.13 -10.54 -15.11
N SER A 165 -11.57 -9.66 -14.27
CA SER A 165 -11.58 -8.19 -14.48
C SER A 165 -11.01 -7.78 -15.84
N ASN A 166 -10.10 -8.58 -16.40
CA ASN A 166 -9.62 -8.44 -17.76
C ASN A 166 -9.68 -9.79 -18.51
N PRO A 167 -10.80 -10.11 -19.17
CA PRO A 167 -11.01 -11.42 -19.79
C PRO A 167 -10.05 -11.66 -20.96
N THR A 168 -9.68 -10.61 -21.69
CA THR A 168 -8.72 -10.71 -22.81
C THR A 168 -7.34 -11.13 -22.31
N MET A 169 -6.85 -10.52 -21.23
CA MET A 169 -5.57 -10.92 -20.62
C MET A 169 -5.65 -12.28 -19.95
N GLY A 170 -6.75 -12.59 -19.25
CA GLY A 170 -6.99 -13.90 -18.67
C GLY A 170 -6.96 -15.02 -19.71
N HIS A 171 -7.59 -14.81 -20.87
CA HIS A 171 -7.58 -15.76 -21.98
C HIS A 171 -6.19 -15.91 -22.60
N LYS A 172 -5.43 -14.81 -22.78
CA LYS A 172 -4.03 -14.88 -23.25
C LYS A 172 -3.14 -15.69 -22.31
N VAL A 173 -3.27 -15.49 -21.00
CA VAL A 173 -2.50 -16.26 -20.00
C VAL A 173 -2.90 -17.74 -20.03
N TYR A 174 -4.20 -18.03 -20.05
CA TYR A 174 -4.70 -19.40 -20.14
C TYR A 174 -4.21 -20.13 -21.39
N THR A 175 -4.34 -19.51 -22.56
CA THR A 175 -3.93 -20.11 -23.84
C THR A 175 -2.41 -20.27 -23.94
N ALA A 176 -1.63 -19.30 -23.44
CA ALA A 176 -0.18 -19.44 -23.35
C ALA A 176 0.21 -20.65 -22.48
N SER A 177 -0.37 -20.78 -21.30
CA SER A 177 -0.09 -21.91 -20.41
C SER A 177 -0.55 -23.25 -20.98
N LEU A 178 -1.69 -23.28 -21.67
CA LEU A 178 -2.17 -24.49 -22.34
C LEU A 178 -1.25 -24.92 -23.48
N ASN A 179 -0.79 -23.96 -24.30
CA ASN A 179 0.18 -24.23 -25.36
C ASN A 179 1.51 -24.73 -24.80
N GLU A 180 1.96 -24.21 -23.66
CA GLU A 180 3.20 -24.63 -23.01
C GLU A 180 3.09 -26.04 -22.42
N VAL A 181 1.96 -26.40 -21.81
CA VAL A 181 1.70 -27.77 -21.32
C VAL A 181 1.60 -28.76 -22.49
N LEU A 182 0.96 -28.37 -23.59
CA LEU A 182 0.82 -29.21 -24.79
C LEU A 182 2.09 -29.26 -25.66
N SER A 183 3.00 -28.30 -25.51
CA SER A 183 4.24 -28.23 -26.28
C SER A 183 5.05 -29.50 -26.08
N PRO A 184 5.51 -30.19 -27.14
CA PRO A 184 6.32 -31.41 -27.05
C PRO A 184 7.61 -31.20 -26.25
N TYR A 185 8.16 -29.99 -26.29
CA TYR A 185 9.33 -29.55 -25.52
C TYR A 185 8.88 -28.79 -24.29
N ARG A 186 8.64 -29.52 -23.19
CA ARG A 186 8.25 -28.90 -21.93
C ARG A 186 9.51 -28.51 -21.17
N GLU A 187 9.83 -27.23 -21.21
CA GLU A 187 10.85 -26.67 -20.33
C GLU A 187 10.27 -26.40 -18.95
N LYS A 188 11.12 -26.53 -17.92
CA LYS A 188 10.71 -26.24 -16.55
C LYS A 188 10.64 -24.72 -16.42
N LEU A 189 9.44 -24.19 -16.22
CA LEU A 189 9.26 -22.74 -16.09
C LEU A 189 10.08 -22.23 -14.90
N ILE A 190 11.03 -21.34 -15.19
CA ILE A 190 11.77 -20.59 -14.19
C ILE A 190 10.96 -19.33 -13.90
N VAL A 191 10.22 -19.36 -12.80
CA VAL A 191 9.45 -18.20 -12.33
C VAL A 191 10.29 -17.43 -11.34
N ASP A 192 10.43 -16.12 -11.59
CA ASP A 192 10.89 -15.18 -10.57
C ASP A 192 9.79 -15.02 -9.51
N THR A 193 9.99 -15.72 -8.38
CA THR A 193 9.04 -15.75 -7.27
C THR A 193 8.88 -14.40 -6.57
N GLU A 194 9.88 -13.52 -6.66
CA GLU A 194 9.84 -12.20 -6.02
C GLU A 194 9.03 -11.21 -6.85
N VAL A 195 9.17 -11.27 -8.18
CA VAL A 195 8.31 -10.51 -9.10
C VAL A 195 6.87 -10.98 -8.96
N LEU A 196 6.63 -12.29 -8.94
CA LEU A 196 5.29 -12.85 -8.78
C LEU A 196 4.65 -12.46 -7.44
N ALA A 197 5.40 -12.52 -6.33
CA ALA A 197 4.88 -12.12 -5.01
C ALA A 197 4.52 -10.62 -4.97
N ARG A 198 5.27 -9.77 -5.68
CA ARG A 198 4.93 -8.35 -5.84
C ARG A 198 3.64 -8.16 -6.63
N GLU A 199 3.51 -8.81 -7.79
CA GLU A 199 2.29 -8.74 -8.61
C GLU A 199 1.04 -9.17 -7.82
N VAL A 200 1.15 -10.27 -7.05
CA VAL A 200 0.05 -10.78 -6.21
C VAL A 200 -0.34 -9.77 -5.12
N ASN A 201 0.64 -9.13 -4.50
CA ASN A 201 0.39 -8.09 -3.50
C ASN A 201 -0.27 -6.86 -4.10
N ASP A 202 0.18 -6.42 -5.27
CA ASP A 202 -0.37 -5.24 -5.95
C ASP A 202 -1.83 -5.48 -6.36
N GLU A 203 -2.14 -6.68 -6.83
CA GLU A 203 -3.51 -7.06 -7.17
C GLU A 203 -4.42 -7.15 -5.93
N LEU A 204 -3.92 -7.66 -4.79
CA LEU A 204 -4.66 -7.68 -3.52
C LEU A 204 -4.79 -6.29 -2.88
N CYS A 205 -3.88 -5.36 -3.17
CA CYS A 205 -3.98 -3.98 -2.70
C CYS A 205 -4.99 -3.14 -3.50
N GLY A 206 -5.37 -3.60 -4.70
CA GLY A 206 -6.30 -2.88 -5.55
C GLY A 206 -5.65 -1.72 -6.31
N ARG A 207 -6.26 -1.32 -7.44
CA ARG A 207 -5.73 -0.29 -8.34
C ARG A 207 -5.84 1.14 -7.79
N ASP A 208 -6.73 1.36 -6.84
CA ASP A 208 -7.08 2.70 -6.33
C ASP A 208 -6.16 3.15 -5.17
N GLU A 209 -5.34 2.25 -4.63
CA GLU A 209 -4.41 2.53 -3.55
C GLU A 209 -2.98 2.71 -4.10
N ARG A 210 -2.70 3.71 -4.96
CA ARG A 210 -1.30 4.06 -5.34
C ARG A 210 -0.65 4.98 -4.31
N SER A 211 0.67 4.87 -4.11
CA SER A 211 1.37 5.57 -3.03
C SER A 211 1.82 6.88 -3.56
N SER A 212 1.46 7.95 -2.89
CA SER A 212 2.06 9.26 -3.13
C SER A 212 3.59 9.14 -3.15
N LEU A 213 4.17 8.30 -2.28
CA LEU A 213 5.61 8.01 -2.28
C LEU A 213 6.07 7.23 -3.53
N HIS A 214 5.27 6.30 -4.05
CA HIS A 214 5.59 5.57 -5.29
C HIS A 214 5.46 6.45 -6.53
N VAL A 215 4.48 7.37 -6.53
CA VAL A 215 4.32 8.39 -7.58
C VAL A 215 5.49 9.36 -7.54
N LEU A 216 5.91 9.81 -6.36
CA LEU A 216 7.05 10.71 -6.20
C LEU A 216 8.39 10.04 -6.54
N PHE A 217 8.59 8.77 -6.20
CA PHE A 217 9.77 8.02 -6.66
C PHE A 217 9.82 7.89 -8.18
N ASN A 218 8.69 7.55 -8.81
CA ASN A 218 8.64 7.52 -10.27
C ASN A 218 8.90 8.93 -10.83
N TRP A 219 8.33 9.98 -10.27
CA TRP A 219 8.55 11.34 -10.75
C TRP A 219 10.01 11.79 -10.62
N ALA A 220 10.66 11.48 -9.49
CA ALA A 220 12.10 11.72 -9.28
C ALA A 220 12.97 10.95 -10.28
N TYR A 221 12.66 9.67 -10.53
CA TYR A 221 13.34 8.86 -11.55
C TYR A 221 13.19 9.45 -12.96
N TRP A 222 12.01 9.95 -13.30
CA TRP A 222 11.76 10.64 -14.57
C TRP A 222 12.54 11.96 -14.67
N GLN A 223 12.70 12.72 -13.58
CA GLN A 223 13.55 13.92 -13.57
C GLN A 223 15.03 13.58 -13.77
N GLU A 224 15.56 12.57 -13.08
CA GLU A 224 16.95 12.13 -13.23
C GLU A 224 17.26 11.67 -14.65
N THR A 225 16.35 10.90 -15.26
CA THR A 225 16.52 10.39 -16.63
C THR A 225 16.30 11.46 -17.70
N ALA A 226 15.45 12.47 -17.45
CA ALA A 226 15.26 13.61 -18.35
C ALA A 226 16.46 14.56 -18.38
N HIS A 227 17.28 14.60 -17.32
CA HIS A 227 18.52 15.38 -17.29
C HIS A 227 19.72 14.72 -17.99
N ILE A 228 19.57 13.48 -18.44
CA ILE A 228 20.61 12.68 -19.12
C ILE A 228 20.43 12.68 -20.66
N LEU A 229 19.35 13.29 -21.18
CA LEU A 229 19.09 13.54 -22.61
C LEU A 229 19.31 15.00 -22.97
#